data_AF-A0A930Z7H2-F1
#
_entry.id   AF-A0A930Z7H2-F1
#
_cell.length_a   1.000
_cell.length_b   1.000
_cell.length_c   1.000
_cell.angle_alpha   90.00
_cell.angle_beta   90.00
_cell.angle_gamma   90.00
#
_symmetry.space_group_name_H-M   'P 1'
#
loop_
_entity.id
_entity.type
_entity.pdbx_description
1 polymer ?
#
loop_
_entity_poly.entity_id
_entity_poly.type
_entity_poly.pdbx_seq_one_letter_code
_entity_poly.pdbx_strand_id
1 'polypeptide(L)'
;MNSKETRGFIGFIEKHKGAVALTLSFALYLASWPLELIYPSAANIVRAAGEASLIGGLCDYIALNMLFEEHWYLPKSGVLPRNRDRLIEGIAEVIEREWLTPEMIGDKIHALTPLDRLGDYLKTASLRTVIRPEQLQRMCTEAARYLQPENAVALIQQLSSGIRKSSGPLDRIRLVLLKAVVSKECARIRQLVRGLPQNEELLSAADTHIHELGAHLCESSSTVRKTADHWMDELVGQVVLASRGEIARMVKENLNQFSNEDIRTQIESRTRTHLDWIRVNGGVFGAILGCAFALLNAAHPETLIHYLALHPHLPLW
;
A
#
# COMPACT_ATOMS: atom_id res chain seq x y z
N MET A 1 50.45 -0.78 -9.27
CA MET A 1 49.14 -1.44 -9.45
C MET A 1 48.15 -0.43 -10.00
N ASN A 2 47.55 -0.73 -11.15
CA ASN A 2 46.89 0.23 -12.03
C ASN A 2 45.45 0.52 -11.55
N SER A 3 45.00 1.78 -11.55
CA SER A 3 43.72 2.19 -10.94
C SER A 3 42.46 1.55 -11.56
N LYS A 4 42.58 0.98 -12.77
CA LYS A 4 41.53 0.17 -13.42
C LYS A 4 41.44 -1.26 -12.87
N GLU A 5 42.57 -1.88 -12.51
CA GLU A 5 42.60 -3.23 -11.92
C GLU A 5 42.05 -3.24 -10.51
N THR A 6 42.40 -2.22 -9.69
CA THR A 6 41.85 -2.07 -8.34
C THR A 6 40.34 -1.89 -8.35
N ARG A 7 39.81 -1.16 -9.35
CA ARG A 7 38.36 -0.96 -9.53
C ARG A 7 37.64 -2.25 -9.93
N GLY A 8 38.26 -3.08 -10.78
CA GLY A 8 37.74 -4.39 -11.16
C GLY A 8 37.75 -5.40 -10.00
N PHE A 9 38.82 -5.41 -9.21
CA PHE A 9 38.95 -6.30 -8.05
C PHE A 9 37.97 -5.94 -6.92
N ILE A 10 37.82 -4.65 -6.61
CA ILE A 10 36.84 -4.18 -5.62
C ILE A 10 35.42 -4.52 -6.09
N GLY A 11 35.09 -4.30 -7.36
CA GLY A 11 33.79 -4.70 -7.91
C GLY A 11 33.53 -6.22 -7.87
N PHE A 12 34.57 -7.04 -8.06
CA PHE A 12 34.46 -8.48 -7.92
C PHE A 12 34.18 -8.91 -6.48
N ILE A 13 34.93 -8.35 -5.51
CA ILE A 13 34.69 -8.59 -4.08
C ILE A 13 33.28 -8.14 -3.74
N GLU A 14 32.84 -6.98 -4.23
CA GLU A 14 31.51 -6.48 -3.93
C GLU A 14 30.37 -7.37 -4.44
N LYS A 15 30.60 -8.05 -5.56
CA LYS A 15 29.63 -8.96 -6.16
C LYS A 15 29.61 -10.35 -5.50
N HIS A 16 30.70 -10.76 -4.86
CA HIS A 16 30.86 -12.12 -4.29
C HIS A 16 31.27 -12.10 -2.81
N LYS A 17 30.89 -11.06 -2.06
CA LYS A 17 31.32 -10.83 -0.66
C LYS A 17 31.17 -12.07 0.21
N GLY A 18 30.04 -12.76 0.11
CA GLY A 18 29.78 -13.97 0.88
C GLY A 18 30.75 -15.13 0.56
N ALA A 19 31.10 -15.34 -0.71
CA ALA A 19 32.05 -16.39 -1.10
C ALA A 19 33.49 -16.01 -0.70
N VAL A 20 33.85 -14.73 -0.83
CA VAL A 20 35.15 -14.21 -0.42
C VAL A 20 35.33 -14.38 1.09
N ALA A 21 34.32 -14.05 1.89
CA ALA A 21 34.37 -14.21 3.34
C ALA A 21 34.57 -15.68 3.75
N LEU A 22 33.80 -16.61 3.18
CA LEU A 22 33.93 -18.03 3.49
C LEU A 22 35.32 -18.57 3.09
N THR A 23 35.82 -18.15 1.92
CA THR A 23 37.15 -18.53 1.44
C THR A 23 38.24 -17.98 2.37
N LEU A 24 38.08 -16.74 2.86
CA LEU A 24 39.01 -16.13 3.81
C LEU A 24 39.00 -16.86 5.16
N SER A 25 37.83 -17.24 5.68
CA SER A 25 37.70 -18.04 6.90
C SER A 25 38.38 -19.41 6.75
N PHE A 26 38.18 -20.07 5.60
CA PHE A 26 38.86 -21.33 5.29
C PHE A 26 40.38 -21.17 5.20
N ALA A 27 40.85 -20.11 4.54
CA ALA A 27 42.27 -19.79 4.45
C ALA A 27 42.88 -19.49 5.82
N LEU A 28 42.18 -18.76 6.69
CA LEU A 28 42.61 -18.48 8.07
C LEU A 28 42.73 -19.77 8.88
N TYR A 29 41.78 -20.68 8.74
CA TYR A 29 41.83 -22.00 9.35
C TYR A 29 43.05 -22.80 8.86
N LEU A 30 43.30 -22.87 7.54
CA LEU A 30 44.46 -23.57 7.00
C LEU A 30 45.79 -22.93 7.41
N ALA A 31 45.85 -21.61 7.49
CA ALA A 31 47.05 -20.86 7.90
C ALA A 31 47.42 -21.12 9.37
N SER A 32 46.49 -21.62 10.20
CA SER A 32 46.79 -21.98 11.58
C SER A 32 47.76 -23.18 11.69
N TRP A 33 47.75 -24.11 10.73
CA TRP A 33 48.59 -25.32 10.75
C TRP A 33 50.09 -25.02 10.64
N PRO A 34 50.58 -24.23 9.66
CA PRO A 34 52.00 -23.86 9.64
C PRO A 34 52.37 -22.95 10.82
N LEU A 35 51.43 -22.14 11.33
CA LEU A 35 51.66 -21.27 12.48
C LEU A 35 51.90 -22.06 13.77
N GLU A 36 51.35 -23.27 13.88
CA GLU A 36 51.53 -24.17 15.01
C GLU A 36 53.00 -24.57 15.22
N LEU A 37 53.78 -24.65 14.14
CA LEU A 37 55.22 -24.97 14.21
C LEU A 37 56.06 -23.83 14.81
N ILE A 38 55.58 -22.58 14.77
CA ILE A 38 56.34 -21.39 15.16
C ILE A 38 55.78 -20.76 16.44
N TYR A 39 54.45 -20.66 16.57
CA TYR A 39 53.76 -20.02 17.70
C TYR A 39 52.54 -20.84 18.16
N PRO A 40 52.70 -21.88 18.99
CA PRO A 40 51.64 -22.82 19.34
C PRO A 40 50.39 -22.18 19.98
N SER A 41 50.58 -21.24 20.91
CA SER A 41 49.47 -20.57 21.61
C SER A 41 48.68 -19.64 20.68
N ALA A 42 49.37 -18.90 19.81
CA ALA A 42 48.72 -18.03 18.82
C ALA A 42 48.02 -18.85 17.72
N ALA A 43 48.61 -19.96 17.30
CA ALA A 43 48.02 -20.88 16.34
C ALA A 43 46.68 -21.44 16.83
N ASN A 44 46.57 -21.79 18.11
CA ASN A 44 45.30 -22.26 18.68
C ASN A 44 44.18 -21.20 18.64
N ILE A 45 44.50 -19.93 18.89
CA ILE A 45 43.53 -18.83 18.81
C ILE A 45 43.08 -18.63 17.35
N VAL A 46 44.04 -18.58 16.42
CA VAL A 46 43.77 -18.43 14.98
C VAL A 46 42.96 -19.61 14.45
N ARG A 47 43.26 -20.84 14.89
CA ARG A 47 42.53 -22.05 14.52
C ARG A 47 41.08 -22.00 14.99
N ALA A 48 40.86 -21.71 16.27
CA ALA A 48 39.51 -21.61 16.84
C ALA A 48 38.70 -20.49 16.18
N ALA A 49 39.32 -19.35 15.91
CA ALA A 49 38.69 -18.25 15.18
C ALA A 49 38.34 -18.64 13.75
N GLY A 50 39.28 -19.25 13.01
CA GLY A 50 39.08 -19.70 11.64
C GLY A 50 38.01 -20.78 11.51
N GLU A 51 38.01 -21.77 12.40
CA GLU A 51 37.02 -22.86 12.43
C GLU A 51 35.62 -22.33 12.76
N ALA A 52 35.48 -21.53 13.82
CA ALA A 52 34.20 -20.95 14.20
C ALA A 52 33.68 -19.97 13.13
N SER A 53 34.58 -19.18 12.51
CA SER A 53 34.25 -18.30 11.38
C SER A 53 33.76 -19.08 10.16
N LEU A 54 34.43 -20.18 9.83
CA LEU A 54 34.09 -21.03 8.70
C LEU A 54 32.72 -21.69 8.91
N ILE A 55 32.48 -22.26 10.09
CA ILE A 55 31.20 -22.89 10.45
C ILE A 55 30.08 -21.84 10.42
N GLY A 56 30.27 -20.66 11.04
CA GLY A 56 29.27 -19.59 11.03
C GLY A 56 28.90 -19.14 9.62
N GLY A 57 29.90 -18.86 8.77
CA GLY A 57 29.68 -18.50 7.37
C GLY A 57 29.04 -19.62 6.54
N LEU A 58 29.36 -20.89 6.83
CA LEU A 58 28.77 -22.04 6.14
C LEU A 58 27.30 -22.27 6.55
N CYS A 59 26.98 -22.12 7.83
CA CYS A 59 25.61 -22.22 8.34
C CYS A 59 24.68 -21.20 7.67
N ASP A 60 25.12 -19.95 7.57
CA ASP A 60 24.37 -18.90 6.88
C ASP A 60 24.27 -19.15 5.37
N TYR A 61 25.32 -19.71 4.74
CA TYR A 61 25.24 -20.16 3.34
C TYR A 61 24.12 -21.19 3.15
N ILE A 62 24.06 -22.21 4.01
CA ILE A 62 23.02 -23.25 3.95
C ILE A 62 21.65 -22.63 4.18
N ALA A 63 21.49 -21.77 5.19
CA ALA A 63 20.22 -21.11 5.51
C ALA A 63 19.70 -20.26 4.33
N LEU A 64 20.57 -19.50 3.67
CA LEU A 64 20.20 -18.71 2.49
C LEU A 64 19.78 -19.59 1.31
N ASN A 65 20.48 -20.70 1.05
CA ASN A 65 20.05 -21.65 0.03
C ASN A 65 18.70 -22.29 0.38
N MET A 66 18.46 -22.61 1.66
CA MET A 66 17.16 -23.11 2.14
C MET A 66 16.05 -22.07 2.01
N LEU A 67 16.35 -20.78 1.96
CA LEU A 67 15.34 -19.74 1.78
C LEU A 67 14.80 -19.75 0.34
N PHE A 68 15.68 -19.81 -0.66
CA PHE A 68 15.31 -19.61 -2.07
C PHE A 68 15.07 -20.91 -2.85
N GLU A 69 15.73 -22.01 -2.47
CA GLU A 69 15.77 -23.24 -3.24
C GLU A 69 15.37 -24.46 -2.42
N GLU A 70 14.60 -25.34 -3.06
CA GLU A 70 14.29 -26.65 -2.52
C GLU A 70 15.43 -27.62 -2.82
N HIS A 71 15.94 -28.25 -1.78
CA HIS A 71 17.05 -29.18 -1.82
C HIS A 71 16.63 -30.48 -1.13
N TRP A 72 16.81 -31.62 -1.79
CA TRP A 72 16.39 -32.93 -1.26
C TRP A 72 17.11 -33.33 0.04
N TYR A 73 18.34 -32.84 0.24
CA TYR A 73 19.17 -33.14 1.42
C TYR A 73 18.97 -32.17 2.58
N LEU A 74 18.23 -31.06 2.40
CA LEU A 74 17.95 -30.09 3.45
C LEU A 74 16.45 -30.12 3.79
N PRO A 75 16.04 -30.77 4.90
CA PRO A 75 14.63 -30.82 5.27
C PRO A 75 14.08 -29.40 5.47
N LYS A 76 12.84 -29.16 5.01
CA LYS A 76 12.20 -27.83 5.09
C LYS A 76 12.88 -26.70 4.29
N SER A 77 13.77 -27.00 3.35
CA SER A 77 14.31 -26.02 2.39
C SER A 77 13.22 -25.43 1.46
N GLY A 78 13.55 -24.41 0.67
CA GLY A 78 12.60 -23.75 -0.22
C GLY A 78 11.50 -23.00 0.56
N VAL A 79 11.87 -22.27 1.60
CA VAL A 79 10.89 -21.54 2.44
C VAL A 79 10.07 -20.55 1.60
N LEU A 80 10.72 -19.79 0.72
CA LEU A 80 10.07 -18.82 -0.17
C LEU A 80 9.11 -19.50 -1.18
N PRO A 81 9.53 -20.49 -2.00
CA PRO A 81 8.64 -21.14 -2.95
C PRO A 81 7.51 -21.91 -2.27
N ARG A 82 7.76 -22.59 -1.14
CA ARG A 82 6.71 -23.36 -0.42
C ARG A 82 5.62 -22.48 0.19
N ASN A 83 5.96 -21.25 0.58
CA ASN A 83 5.01 -20.32 1.18
C ASN A 83 4.48 -19.27 0.19
N ARG A 84 4.73 -19.43 -1.12
CA ARG A 84 4.34 -18.46 -2.16
C ARG A 84 2.89 -18.03 -2.05
N ASP A 85 1.96 -18.98 -1.98
CA ASP A 85 0.52 -18.65 -2.01
C ASP A 85 0.11 -17.82 -0.79
N ARG A 86 0.67 -18.17 0.37
CA ARG A 86 0.47 -17.40 1.61
C ARG A 86 1.08 -16.00 1.53
N LEU A 87 2.23 -15.85 0.86
CA LEU A 87 2.86 -14.54 0.65
C LEU A 87 2.04 -13.67 -0.30
N ILE A 88 1.53 -14.24 -1.40
CA ILE A 88 0.66 -13.52 -2.35
C ILE A 88 -0.63 -13.07 -1.64
N GLU A 89 -1.23 -13.94 -0.83
CA GLU A 89 -2.42 -13.62 -0.06
C GLU A 89 -2.15 -12.50 0.95
N GLY A 90 -1.04 -12.55 1.67
CA GLY A 90 -0.63 -11.48 2.59
C GLY A 90 -0.35 -10.15 1.87
N ILE A 91 0.30 -10.17 0.71
CA ILE A 91 0.55 -8.95 -0.08
C ILE A 91 -0.77 -8.34 -0.56
N ALA A 92 -1.70 -9.16 -1.06
CA ALA A 92 -3.01 -8.70 -1.50
C ALA A 92 -3.80 -8.07 -0.34
N GLU A 93 -3.77 -8.69 0.84
CA GLU A 93 -4.43 -8.16 2.03
C GLU A 93 -3.83 -6.83 2.50
N VAL A 94 -2.50 -6.70 2.49
CA VAL A 94 -1.82 -5.44 2.85
C VAL A 94 -2.17 -4.33 1.86
N ILE A 95 -2.18 -4.60 0.56
CA ILE A 95 -2.55 -3.62 -0.46
C ILE A 95 -3.99 -3.12 -0.24
N GLU A 96 -4.91 -4.03 0.09
CA GLU A 96 -6.31 -3.69 0.35
C GLU A 96 -6.51 -2.90 1.66
N ARG A 97 -5.84 -3.29 2.74
CA ARG A 97 -6.06 -2.69 4.07
C ARG A 97 -5.25 -1.43 4.31
N GLU A 98 -4.02 -1.38 3.82
CA GLU A 98 -3.05 -0.34 4.17
C GLU A 98 -2.81 0.66 3.03
N TRP A 99 -2.92 0.23 1.76
CA TRP A 99 -2.58 1.10 0.62
C TRP A 99 -3.81 1.67 -0.10
N LEU A 100 -4.92 0.93 -0.14
CA LEU A 100 -6.16 1.36 -0.79
C LEU A 100 -7.18 1.86 0.23
N THR A 101 -6.74 2.75 1.11
CA THR A 101 -7.61 3.43 2.06
C THR A 101 -8.38 4.56 1.37
N PRO A 102 -9.65 4.82 1.73
CA PRO A 102 -10.40 5.97 1.24
C PRO A 102 -9.63 7.29 1.33
N GLU A 103 -8.87 7.47 2.39
CA GLU A 103 -8.08 8.66 2.67
C GLU A 103 -6.97 8.85 1.64
N MET A 104 -6.12 7.84 1.41
CA MET A 104 -5.04 7.91 0.41
C MET A 104 -5.57 8.15 -1.01
N ILE A 105 -6.68 7.48 -1.38
CA ILE A 105 -7.29 7.66 -2.71
C ILE A 105 -7.93 9.06 -2.81
N GLY A 106 -8.60 9.51 -1.76
CA GLY A 106 -9.17 10.85 -1.64
C GLY A 106 -8.10 11.92 -1.83
N ASP A 107 -7.01 11.86 -1.07
CA ASP A 107 -5.88 12.78 -1.19
C ASP A 107 -5.31 12.81 -2.61
N LYS A 108 -5.19 11.64 -3.26
CA LYS A 108 -4.68 11.56 -4.63
C LYS A 108 -5.66 12.16 -5.65
N ILE A 109 -6.96 11.99 -5.44
CA ILE A 109 -8.01 12.59 -6.27
C ILE A 109 -8.02 14.12 -6.08
N HIS A 110 -7.95 14.61 -4.85
CA HIS A 110 -7.83 16.03 -4.55
C HIS A 110 -6.59 16.67 -5.19
N ALA A 111 -5.46 15.95 -5.21
CA ALA A 111 -4.24 16.41 -5.88
C ALA A 111 -4.39 16.60 -7.40
N LEU A 112 -5.39 15.98 -8.04
CA LEU A 112 -5.71 16.19 -9.46
C LEU A 112 -6.57 17.44 -9.71
N THR A 113 -6.97 18.14 -8.64
CA THR A 113 -7.84 19.33 -8.64
C THR A 113 -9.09 19.19 -9.51
N PRO A 114 -9.85 18.08 -9.39
CA PRO A 114 -10.97 17.78 -10.30
C PRO A 114 -12.09 18.81 -10.21
N LEU A 115 -12.35 19.34 -9.01
CA LEU A 115 -13.37 20.36 -8.79
C LEU A 115 -12.97 21.73 -9.37
N ASP A 116 -11.68 22.05 -9.39
CA ASP A 116 -11.19 23.27 -10.04
C ASP A 116 -11.32 23.16 -11.57
N ARG A 117 -10.95 22.00 -12.13
CA ARG A 117 -11.15 21.71 -13.56
C ARG A 117 -12.62 21.76 -13.95
N LEU A 118 -13.50 21.19 -13.11
CA LEU A 118 -14.94 21.23 -13.31
C LEU A 118 -15.46 22.68 -13.23
N GLY A 119 -14.99 23.45 -12.26
CA GLY A 119 -15.36 24.86 -12.11
C GLY A 119 -14.92 25.70 -13.30
N ASP A 120 -13.69 25.54 -13.79
CA ASP A 120 -13.17 26.24 -14.97
C ASP A 120 -13.93 25.86 -16.25
N TYR A 121 -14.30 24.58 -16.39
CA TYR A 121 -15.18 24.14 -17.47
C TYR A 121 -16.54 24.82 -17.37
N LEU A 122 -17.17 24.84 -16.19
CA LEU A 122 -18.48 25.45 -15.99
C LEU A 122 -18.49 26.96 -16.21
N LYS A 123 -17.40 27.69 -15.93
CA LYS A 123 -17.28 29.14 -16.22
C LYS A 123 -17.32 29.47 -17.72
N THR A 124 -17.01 28.50 -18.58
CA THR A 124 -16.99 28.67 -20.04
C THR A 124 -18.08 27.87 -20.76
N ALA A 125 -18.84 27.07 -20.01
CA ALA A 125 -19.91 26.24 -20.52
C ALA A 125 -21.15 27.09 -20.80
N SER A 126 -21.59 27.11 -22.06
CA SER A 126 -22.94 27.57 -22.42
C SER A 126 -23.83 26.37 -22.68
N LEU A 127 -25.04 26.37 -22.13
CA LEU A 127 -26.04 25.34 -22.36
C LEU A 127 -26.31 25.10 -23.84
N ARG A 128 -26.17 26.14 -24.68
CA ARG A 128 -26.35 26.07 -26.14
C ARG A 128 -25.25 25.28 -26.85
N THR A 129 -24.03 25.32 -26.34
CA THR A 129 -22.87 24.65 -26.97
C THR A 129 -22.66 23.25 -26.41
N VAL A 130 -23.00 23.04 -25.13
CA VAL A 130 -22.82 21.76 -24.44
C VAL A 130 -23.97 20.79 -24.72
N ILE A 131 -25.21 21.28 -24.80
CA ILE A 131 -26.40 20.43 -24.94
C ILE A 131 -27.12 20.76 -26.25
N ARG A 132 -27.34 19.74 -27.08
CA ARG A 132 -28.16 19.89 -28.29
C ARG A 132 -29.57 20.35 -27.90
N PRO A 133 -30.19 21.30 -28.63
CA PRO A 133 -31.49 21.86 -28.27
C PRO A 133 -32.60 20.80 -28.12
N GLU A 134 -32.56 19.76 -28.95
CA GLU A 134 -33.48 18.60 -28.86
C GLU A 134 -33.34 17.82 -27.54
N GLN A 135 -32.10 17.68 -27.06
CA GLN A 135 -31.78 16.95 -25.84
C GLN A 135 -32.11 17.80 -24.60
N LEU A 136 -31.84 19.11 -24.66
CA LEU A 136 -32.27 20.07 -23.65
C LEU A 136 -33.80 20.06 -23.50
N GLN A 137 -34.54 20.05 -24.62
CA GLN A 137 -35.99 19.98 -24.60
C GLN A 137 -36.52 18.68 -23.97
N ARG A 138 -35.88 17.53 -24.24
CA ARG A 138 -36.21 16.25 -23.60
C ARG A 138 -35.96 16.31 -22.09
N MET A 139 -34.81 16.83 -21.66
CA MET A 139 -34.47 16.97 -20.24
C MET A 139 -35.45 17.91 -19.51
N CYS A 140 -35.78 19.06 -20.10
CA CYS A 140 -36.77 19.99 -19.58
C CYS A 140 -38.17 19.35 -19.50
N THR A 141 -38.55 18.55 -20.49
CA THR A 141 -39.84 17.85 -20.50
C THR A 141 -39.91 16.78 -19.41
N GLU A 142 -38.84 16.03 -19.21
CA GLU A 142 -38.72 15.03 -18.12
C GLU A 142 -38.69 15.71 -16.75
N ALA A 143 -37.87 16.74 -16.55
CA ALA A 143 -37.83 17.52 -15.31
C ALA A 143 -39.21 18.13 -14.97
N ALA A 144 -39.90 18.67 -15.98
CA ALA A 144 -41.25 19.18 -15.82
C ALA A 144 -42.26 18.07 -15.44
N ARG A 145 -42.02 16.81 -15.84
CA ARG A 145 -42.85 15.65 -15.42
C ARG A 145 -42.66 15.36 -13.94
N TYR A 146 -41.45 15.46 -13.40
CA TYR A 146 -41.20 15.30 -11.97
C TYR A 146 -41.81 16.43 -11.13
N LEU A 147 -41.81 17.66 -11.63
CA LEU A 147 -42.45 18.86 -11.03
C LEU A 147 -43.99 18.86 -11.15
N GLN A 148 -44.62 17.68 -11.09
CA GLN A 148 -46.08 17.54 -11.02
C GLN A 148 -46.60 18.04 -9.67
N PRO A 149 -47.62 18.94 -9.65
CA PRO A 149 -48.28 19.34 -8.40
C PRO A 149 -48.71 18.13 -7.59
N GLU A 150 -49.08 17.04 -8.26
CA GLU A 150 -49.47 15.77 -7.66
C GLU A 150 -48.31 15.15 -6.85
N ASN A 151 -47.08 15.16 -7.38
CA ASN A 151 -45.87 14.66 -6.70
C ASN A 151 -45.48 15.54 -5.51
N ALA A 152 -45.58 16.87 -5.67
CA ALA A 152 -45.27 17.81 -4.60
C ALA A 152 -46.27 17.70 -3.43
N VAL A 153 -47.56 17.56 -3.74
CA VAL A 153 -48.61 17.34 -2.74
C VAL A 153 -48.44 15.98 -2.05
N ALA A 154 -48.02 14.93 -2.78
CA ALA A 154 -47.71 13.62 -2.20
C ALA A 154 -46.54 13.66 -1.21
N LEU A 155 -45.45 14.36 -1.55
CA LEU A 155 -44.30 14.61 -0.65
C LEU A 155 -44.71 15.36 0.62
N ILE A 156 -45.53 16.41 0.51
CA ILE A 156 -46.08 17.13 1.68
C ILE A 156 -46.94 16.20 2.53
N GLN A 157 -47.71 15.30 1.91
CA GLN A 157 -48.58 14.37 2.61
C GLN A 157 -47.80 13.28 3.35
N GLN A 158 -46.70 12.79 2.77
CA GLN A 158 -45.75 11.91 3.45
C GLN A 158 -45.06 12.60 4.63
N LEU A 159 -44.54 13.81 4.43
CA LEU A 159 -43.85 14.57 5.49
C LEU A 159 -44.80 14.97 6.64
N SER A 160 -46.04 15.36 6.32
CA SER A 160 -47.06 15.72 7.32
C SER A 160 -47.60 14.51 8.09
N SER A 161 -47.55 13.30 7.52
CA SER A 161 -47.92 12.07 8.25
C SER A 161 -46.97 11.75 9.41
N GLY A 162 -45.71 12.25 9.36
CA GLY A 162 -44.75 12.18 10.45
C GLY A 162 -44.96 13.24 11.55
N ILE A 163 -45.63 14.35 11.24
CA ILE A 163 -45.98 15.42 12.20
C ILE A 163 -47.31 15.05 12.88
N ARG A 164 -47.33 13.89 13.53
CA ARG A 164 -48.49 13.39 14.26
C ARG A 164 -48.36 13.81 15.72
N LYS A 165 -48.97 14.95 16.13
CA LYS A 165 -49.50 15.18 17.50
C LYS A 165 -50.18 16.52 17.84
N SER A 166 -50.26 17.52 16.95
CA SER A 166 -51.12 18.69 17.19
C SER A 166 -52.22 18.73 16.12
N SER A 167 -53.47 18.51 16.51
CA SER A 167 -54.61 18.48 15.59
C SER A 167 -55.61 19.56 15.98
N GLY A 168 -55.19 20.83 15.86
CA GLY A 168 -56.09 21.96 15.93
C GLY A 168 -56.71 22.30 14.56
N PRO A 169 -57.88 22.97 14.51
CA PRO A 169 -58.47 23.45 13.25
C PRO A 169 -57.54 24.41 12.47
N LEU A 170 -56.65 25.13 13.16
CA LEU A 170 -55.64 26.02 12.56
C LEU A 170 -54.57 25.26 11.76
N ASP A 171 -54.21 24.03 12.16
CA ASP A 171 -53.19 23.23 11.46
C ASP A 171 -53.73 22.68 10.13
N ARG A 172 -55.03 22.38 10.05
CA ARG A 172 -55.69 22.02 8.78
C ARG A 172 -55.71 23.19 7.80
N ILE A 173 -56.00 24.41 8.28
CA ILE A 173 -55.99 25.62 7.45
C ILE A 173 -54.57 25.89 6.94
N ARG A 174 -53.54 25.77 7.79
CA ARG A 174 -52.13 25.89 7.40
C ARG A 174 -51.71 24.87 6.35
N LEU A 175 -52.12 23.61 6.48
CA LEU A 175 -51.84 22.56 5.50
C LEU A 175 -52.48 22.84 4.14
N VAL A 176 -53.71 23.34 4.12
CA VAL A 176 -54.41 23.72 2.87
C VAL A 176 -53.71 24.91 2.21
N LEU A 177 -53.33 25.93 2.98
CA LEU A 177 -52.58 27.08 2.47
C LEU A 177 -51.20 26.68 1.95
N LEU A 178 -50.47 25.83 2.69
CA LEU A 178 -49.15 25.34 2.29
C LEU A 178 -49.25 24.50 1.00
N LYS A 179 -50.23 23.59 0.90
CA LYS A 179 -50.50 22.84 -0.34
C LYS A 179 -50.78 23.77 -1.51
N ALA A 180 -51.62 24.79 -1.33
CA ALA A 180 -51.97 25.75 -2.37
C ALA A 180 -50.77 26.60 -2.82
N VAL A 181 -49.92 27.04 -1.89
CA VAL A 181 -48.68 27.78 -2.19
C VAL A 181 -47.69 26.89 -2.92
N VAL A 182 -47.43 25.68 -2.43
CA VAL A 182 -46.48 24.76 -3.06
C VAL A 182 -46.98 24.30 -4.43
N SER A 183 -48.26 24.00 -4.61
CA SER A 183 -48.81 23.65 -5.92
C SER A 183 -48.68 24.81 -6.92
N LYS A 184 -48.90 26.05 -6.46
CA LYS A 184 -48.78 27.25 -7.28
C LYS A 184 -47.34 27.49 -7.71
N GLU A 185 -46.38 27.40 -6.78
CA GLU A 185 -44.97 27.57 -7.10
C GLU A 185 -44.43 26.41 -7.94
N CYS A 186 -44.86 25.16 -7.72
CA CYS A 186 -44.52 24.03 -8.59
C CYS A 186 -45.04 24.21 -10.01
N ALA A 187 -46.27 24.70 -10.18
CA ALA A 187 -46.83 25.01 -11.49
C ALA A 187 -46.03 26.14 -12.19
N ARG A 188 -45.60 27.15 -11.43
CA ARG A 188 -44.77 28.26 -11.92
C ARG A 188 -43.38 27.78 -12.37
N ILE A 189 -42.70 27.01 -11.52
CA ILE A 189 -41.36 26.42 -11.81
C ILE A 189 -41.45 25.49 -13.01
N ARG A 190 -42.50 24.65 -13.11
CA ARG A 190 -42.74 23.79 -14.27
C ARG A 190 -42.89 24.59 -15.57
N GLN A 191 -43.63 25.70 -15.55
CA GLN A 191 -43.78 26.57 -16.72
C GLN A 191 -42.45 27.17 -17.15
N LEU A 192 -41.63 27.62 -16.19
CA LEU A 192 -40.28 28.12 -16.45
C LEU A 192 -39.37 27.03 -17.05
N VAL A 193 -39.40 25.82 -16.49
CA VAL A 193 -38.60 24.68 -16.98
C VAL A 193 -39.00 24.25 -18.39
N ARG A 194 -40.31 24.24 -18.72
CA ARG A 194 -40.78 23.93 -20.09
C ARG A 194 -40.46 25.03 -21.10
N GLY A 195 -40.49 26.29 -20.69
CA GLY A 195 -40.18 27.44 -21.53
C GLY A 195 -38.67 27.66 -21.72
N LEU A 196 -37.84 27.07 -20.88
CA LEU A 196 -36.39 27.22 -20.86
C LEU A 196 -35.71 26.98 -22.22
N PRO A 197 -36.05 25.93 -23.00
CA PRO A 197 -35.42 25.71 -24.32
C PRO A 197 -35.77 26.76 -25.37
N GLN A 198 -36.87 27.48 -25.19
CA GLN A 198 -37.43 28.41 -26.19
C GLN A 198 -37.24 29.88 -25.79
N ASN A 199 -36.86 30.16 -24.54
CA ASN A 199 -36.74 31.50 -24.01
C ASN A 199 -35.25 31.88 -23.87
N GLU A 200 -34.78 32.76 -24.75
CA GLU A 200 -33.38 33.21 -24.76
C GLU A 200 -32.96 33.88 -23.46
N GLU A 201 -33.88 34.59 -22.80
CA GLU A 201 -33.64 35.27 -21.53
C GLU A 201 -33.42 34.25 -20.40
N LEU A 202 -34.20 33.17 -20.37
CA LEU A 202 -34.03 32.09 -19.39
C LEU A 202 -32.77 31.26 -19.66
N LEU A 203 -32.39 31.04 -20.93
CA LEU A 203 -31.13 30.38 -21.27
C LEU A 203 -29.92 31.21 -20.83
N SER A 204 -29.95 32.52 -21.09
CA SER A 204 -28.90 33.44 -20.63
C SER A 204 -28.81 33.50 -19.09
N ALA A 205 -29.96 33.53 -18.42
CA ALA A 205 -30.01 33.48 -16.96
C ALA A 205 -29.47 32.14 -16.42
N ALA A 206 -29.77 31.02 -17.07
CA ALA A 206 -29.27 29.70 -16.69
C ALA A 206 -27.76 29.57 -16.93
N ASP A 207 -27.25 30.07 -18.05
CA ASP A 207 -25.80 30.16 -18.32
C ASP A 207 -25.10 31.00 -17.25
N THR A 208 -25.68 32.13 -16.85
CA THR A 208 -25.15 32.97 -15.76
C THR A 208 -25.04 32.20 -14.44
N HIS A 209 -26.06 31.43 -14.06
CA HIS A 209 -26.01 30.61 -12.84
C HIS A 209 -25.00 29.47 -12.94
N ILE A 210 -24.82 28.87 -14.12
CA ILE A 210 -23.79 27.85 -14.35
C ILE A 210 -22.38 28.45 -14.20
N HIS A 211 -22.17 29.65 -14.72
CA HIS A 211 -20.91 30.37 -14.56
C HIS A 211 -20.66 30.75 -13.09
N GLU A 212 -21.67 31.20 -12.35
CA GLU A 212 -21.57 31.49 -10.91
C GLU A 212 -21.27 30.22 -10.09
N LEU A 213 -21.93 29.09 -10.40
CA LEU A 213 -21.62 27.79 -9.79
C LEU A 213 -20.17 27.38 -10.08
N GLY A 214 -19.70 27.57 -11.32
CA GLY A 214 -18.31 27.32 -11.69
C GLY A 214 -17.32 28.20 -10.93
N ALA A 215 -17.64 29.48 -10.74
CA ALA A 215 -16.85 30.41 -9.93
C ALA A 215 -16.78 29.97 -8.47
N HIS A 216 -17.92 29.61 -7.88
CA HIS A 216 -17.97 29.10 -6.51
C HIS A 216 -17.22 27.78 -6.34
N LEU A 217 -17.25 26.87 -7.32
CA LEU A 217 -16.49 25.62 -7.25
C LEU A 217 -14.98 25.83 -7.23
N CYS A 218 -14.45 26.82 -7.95
CA CYS A 218 -13.02 27.16 -7.90
C CYS A 218 -12.63 27.94 -6.63
N GLU A 219 -13.59 28.52 -5.92
CA GLU A 219 -13.34 29.29 -4.72
C GLU A 219 -13.34 28.39 -3.49
N SER A 220 -12.15 28.09 -2.94
CA SER A 220 -11.97 27.21 -1.78
C SER A 220 -12.75 27.63 -0.53
N SER A 221 -13.08 28.91 -0.37
CA SER A 221 -13.88 29.43 0.75
C SER A 221 -15.37 29.16 0.62
N SER A 222 -15.88 28.86 -0.58
CA SER A 222 -17.32 28.78 -0.82
C SER A 222 -17.96 27.55 -0.17
N THR A 223 -19.22 27.69 0.25
CA THR A 223 -20.02 26.57 0.78
C THR A 223 -20.23 25.48 -0.28
N VAL A 224 -20.31 25.88 -1.55
CA VAL A 224 -20.48 24.97 -2.70
C VAL A 224 -19.24 24.08 -2.85
N ARG A 225 -18.03 24.65 -2.78
CA ARG A 225 -16.78 23.90 -2.86
C ARG A 225 -16.66 22.90 -1.72
N LYS A 226 -16.87 23.34 -0.46
CA LYS A 226 -16.82 22.44 0.71
C LYS A 226 -17.82 21.28 0.63
N THR A 227 -19.02 21.54 0.12
CA THR A 227 -20.05 20.49 -0.06
C THR A 227 -19.64 19.52 -1.16
N ALA A 228 -19.10 20.02 -2.27
CA ALA A 228 -18.60 19.21 -3.36
C ALA A 228 -17.38 18.36 -2.96
N ASP A 229 -16.44 18.92 -2.19
CA ASP A 229 -15.31 18.18 -1.61
C ASP A 229 -15.81 17.04 -0.72
N HIS A 230 -16.77 17.31 0.18
CA HIS A 230 -17.34 16.29 1.05
C HIS A 230 -18.05 15.17 0.29
N TRP A 231 -18.86 15.50 -0.72
CA TRP A 231 -19.50 14.50 -1.58
C TRP A 231 -18.48 13.69 -2.36
N MET A 232 -17.38 14.31 -2.80
CA MET A 232 -16.29 13.61 -3.47
C MET A 232 -15.64 12.61 -2.52
N ASP A 233 -15.33 13.00 -1.29
CA ASP A 233 -14.77 12.10 -0.27
C ASP A 233 -15.72 10.94 0.06
N GLU A 234 -17.02 11.22 0.17
CA GLU A 234 -18.03 10.19 0.43
C GLU A 234 -18.14 9.20 -0.74
N LEU A 235 -18.15 9.69 -1.99
CA LEU A 235 -18.16 8.86 -3.18
C LEU A 235 -16.89 8.01 -3.29
N VAL A 236 -15.73 8.59 -3.01
CA VAL A 236 -14.46 7.85 -2.96
C VAL A 236 -14.54 6.76 -1.92
N GLY A 237 -15.00 7.08 -0.70
CA GLY A 237 -15.21 6.09 0.36
C GLY A 237 -16.10 4.94 -0.08
N GLN A 238 -17.25 5.24 -0.70
CA GLN A 238 -18.18 4.22 -1.21
C GLN A 238 -17.54 3.36 -2.30
N VAL A 239 -16.83 3.95 -3.27
CA VAL A 239 -16.17 3.21 -4.35
C VAL A 239 -15.04 2.35 -3.81
N VAL A 240 -14.22 2.87 -2.91
CA VAL A 240 -13.14 2.09 -2.26
C VAL A 240 -13.74 0.92 -1.51
N LEU A 241 -14.76 1.14 -0.68
CA LEU A 241 -15.42 0.07 0.09
C LEU A 241 -16.11 -0.95 -0.83
N ALA A 242 -16.72 -0.53 -1.93
CA ALA A 242 -17.37 -1.43 -2.88
C ALA A 242 -16.36 -2.24 -3.70
N SER A 243 -15.17 -1.70 -3.95
CA SER A 243 -14.09 -2.35 -4.69
C SER A 243 -13.21 -3.23 -3.80
N ARG A 244 -13.45 -3.25 -2.48
CA ARG A 244 -12.79 -4.17 -1.54
C ARG A 244 -13.07 -5.61 -1.97
N GLY A 245 -12.06 -6.47 -1.85
CA GLY A 245 -12.05 -7.83 -2.38
C GLY A 245 -11.82 -7.94 -3.89
N GLU A 246 -12.35 -7.04 -4.73
CA GLU A 246 -12.10 -7.09 -6.19
C GLU A 246 -10.66 -6.71 -6.53
N ILE A 247 -10.14 -5.64 -5.91
CA ILE A 247 -8.74 -5.24 -6.12
C ILE A 247 -7.78 -6.30 -5.57
N ALA A 248 -8.07 -6.86 -4.40
CA ALA A 248 -7.28 -7.95 -3.84
C ALA A 248 -7.28 -9.19 -4.74
N ARG A 249 -8.43 -9.54 -5.33
CA ARG A 249 -8.54 -10.61 -6.32
C ARG A 249 -7.69 -10.31 -7.56
N MET A 250 -7.80 -9.10 -8.12
CA MET A 250 -7.03 -8.69 -9.30
C MET A 250 -5.53 -8.71 -9.04
N VAL A 251 -5.08 -8.24 -7.87
CA VAL A 251 -3.67 -8.31 -7.45
C VAL A 251 -3.23 -9.76 -7.31
N LYS A 252 -4.01 -10.61 -6.65
CA LYS A 252 -3.73 -12.04 -6.49
C LYS A 252 -3.65 -12.75 -7.84
N GLU A 253 -4.56 -12.47 -8.76
CA GLU A 253 -4.57 -13.02 -10.12
C GLU A 253 -3.34 -12.59 -10.92
N ASN A 254 -2.99 -11.31 -10.87
CA ASN A 254 -1.78 -10.79 -11.52
C ASN A 254 -0.50 -11.41 -10.92
N LEU A 255 -0.39 -11.50 -9.59
CA LEU A 255 0.75 -12.13 -8.93
C LEU A 255 0.83 -13.63 -9.22
N ASN A 256 -0.32 -14.28 -9.41
CA ASN A 256 -0.37 -15.70 -9.74
C ASN A 256 0.09 -16.03 -11.16
N GLN A 257 0.12 -15.06 -12.08
CA GLN A 257 0.65 -15.24 -13.42
C GLN A 257 2.18 -15.45 -13.43
N PHE A 258 2.88 -15.00 -12.39
CA PHE A 258 4.31 -15.22 -12.25
C PHE A 258 4.60 -16.63 -11.74
N SER A 259 5.53 -17.32 -12.41
CA SER A 259 5.98 -18.64 -11.97
C SER A 259 6.76 -18.56 -10.64
N ASN A 260 6.97 -19.71 -10.00
CA ASN A 260 7.82 -19.80 -8.80
C ASN A 260 9.24 -19.30 -9.08
N GLU A 261 9.76 -19.56 -10.28
CA GLU A 261 11.08 -19.10 -10.70
C GLU A 261 11.11 -17.59 -10.88
N ASP A 262 10.09 -16.99 -11.50
CA ASP A 262 10.03 -15.54 -11.71
C ASP A 262 10.05 -14.77 -10.38
N ILE A 263 9.19 -15.17 -9.44
CA ILE A 263 9.11 -14.55 -8.11
C ILE A 263 10.44 -14.70 -7.38
N ARG A 264 11.04 -15.89 -7.44
CA ARG A 264 12.32 -16.16 -6.83
C ARG A 264 13.40 -15.26 -7.43
N THR A 265 13.58 -15.23 -8.74
CA THR A 265 14.60 -14.42 -9.42
C THR A 265 14.41 -12.93 -9.12
N GLN A 266 13.16 -12.46 -9.06
CA GLN A 266 12.88 -11.06 -8.77
C GLN A 266 13.21 -10.67 -7.32
N ILE A 267 12.89 -11.52 -6.35
CA ILE A 267 13.24 -11.27 -4.94
C ILE A 267 14.74 -11.42 -4.75
N GLU A 268 15.33 -12.50 -5.26
CA GLU A 268 16.74 -12.81 -5.12
C GLU A 268 17.63 -11.72 -5.72
N SER A 269 17.32 -11.23 -6.93
CA SER A 269 18.09 -10.15 -7.57
C SER A 269 18.08 -8.84 -6.78
N ARG A 270 17.03 -8.57 -5.99
CA ARG A 270 16.90 -7.36 -5.18
C ARG A 270 17.48 -7.52 -3.77
N THR A 271 17.54 -8.74 -3.24
CA THR A 271 17.96 -8.98 -1.85
C THR A 271 19.35 -9.60 -1.74
N ARG A 272 19.88 -10.27 -2.78
CA ARG A 272 21.14 -11.04 -2.73
C ARG A 272 22.33 -10.28 -2.15
N THR A 273 22.54 -9.03 -2.58
CA THR A 273 23.63 -8.19 -2.04
C THR A 273 23.50 -7.92 -0.54
N HIS A 274 22.28 -7.79 -0.02
CA HIS A 274 22.02 -7.59 1.40
C HIS A 274 22.13 -8.91 2.19
N LEU A 275 21.71 -10.02 1.59
CA LEU A 275 21.80 -11.34 2.22
C LEU A 275 23.25 -11.83 2.32
N ASP A 276 24.11 -11.48 1.37
CA ASP A 276 25.54 -11.81 1.44
C ASP A 276 26.21 -11.22 2.70
N TRP A 277 25.72 -10.09 3.23
CA TRP A 277 26.20 -9.54 4.50
C TRP A 277 25.85 -10.40 5.70
N ILE A 278 24.75 -11.15 5.68
CA ILE A 278 24.43 -12.10 6.76
C ILE A 278 25.57 -13.11 6.86
N ARG A 279 26.02 -13.66 5.73
CA ARG A 279 27.14 -14.61 5.69
C ARG A 279 28.46 -14.01 6.17
N VAL A 280 28.76 -12.79 5.75
CA VAL A 280 29.96 -12.07 6.23
C VAL A 280 29.89 -11.90 7.74
N ASN A 281 28.74 -11.47 8.27
CA ASN A 281 28.53 -11.29 9.70
C ASN A 281 28.64 -12.62 10.46
N GLY A 282 28.04 -13.71 9.97
CA GLY A 282 28.19 -15.04 10.56
C GLY A 282 29.65 -15.48 10.66
N GLY A 283 30.44 -15.20 9.62
CA GLY A 283 31.88 -15.41 9.65
C GLY A 283 32.61 -14.53 10.66
N VAL A 284 32.29 -13.23 10.74
CA VAL A 284 32.92 -12.29 11.68
C VAL A 284 32.59 -12.64 13.13
N PHE A 285 31.31 -12.87 13.45
CA PHE A 285 30.88 -13.26 14.79
C PHE A 285 31.45 -14.63 15.18
N GLY A 286 31.48 -15.58 14.25
CA GLY A 286 32.16 -16.86 14.45
C GLY A 286 33.63 -16.68 14.82
N ALA A 287 34.37 -15.84 14.10
CA ALA A 287 35.77 -15.54 14.41
C ALA A 287 35.95 -14.92 15.80
N ILE A 288 35.12 -13.95 16.16
CA ILE A 288 35.16 -13.27 17.46
C ILE A 288 34.89 -14.26 18.59
N LEU A 289 33.85 -15.08 18.46
CA LEU A 289 33.49 -16.08 19.47
C LEU A 289 34.56 -17.17 19.59
N GLY A 290 35.09 -17.65 18.47
CA GLY A 290 36.19 -18.61 18.45
C GLY A 290 37.46 -18.07 19.13
N CYS A 291 37.83 -16.81 18.83
CA CYS A 291 38.91 -16.10 19.53
C CYS A 291 38.66 -16.00 21.03
N ALA A 292 37.47 -15.54 21.44
CA ALA A 292 37.11 -15.37 22.83
C ALA A 292 37.17 -16.71 23.59
N PHE A 293 36.63 -17.77 23.01
CA PHE A 293 36.67 -19.11 23.59
C PHE A 293 38.11 -19.62 23.74
N ALA A 294 38.96 -19.44 22.71
CA ALA A 294 40.36 -19.85 22.79
C ALA A 294 41.16 -19.06 23.82
N LEU A 295 40.91 -17.75 23.96
CA LEU A 295 41.53 -16.91 24.98
C LEU A 295 41.10 -17.31 26.40
N LEU A 296 39.82 -17.60 26.61
CA LEU A 296 39.32 -18.10 27.89
C LEU A 296 39.97 -19.44 28.26
N ASN A 297 40.05 -20.35 27.29
CA ASN A 297 40.70 -21.64 27.49
C ASN A 297 42.20 -21.51 27.80
N ALA A 298 42.88 -20.54 27.16
CA ALA A 298 44.29 -20.25 27.43
C ALA A 298 44.52 -19.59 28.79
N ALA A 299 43.58 -18.78 29.29
CA ALA A 299 43.70 -18.04 30.55
C ALA A 299 43.40 -18.89 31.79
N HIS A 300 42.54 -19.90 31.69
CA HIS A 300 42.12 -20.74 32.83
C HIS A 300 42.10 -22.26 32.52
N PRO A 301 43.26 -22.88 32.22
CA PRO A 301 43.33 -24.30 31.87
C PRO A 301 42.83 -25.23 32.99
N GLU A 302 43.03 -24.84 34.25
CA GLU A 302 42.63 -25.60 35.45
C GLU A 302 41.10 -25.63 35.66
N THR A 303 40.38 -24.60 35.21
CA THR A 303 38.94 -24.46 35.51
C THR A 303 38.07 -25.38 34.66
N LEU A 304 38.44 -25.64 33.41
CA LEU A 304 37.66 -26.54 32.54
C LEU A 304 37.77 -27.99 33.02
N ILE A 305 38.99 -28.40 33.41
CA ILE A 305 39.27 -29.73 33.95
C ILE A 305 38.56 -29.90 35.30
N HIS A 306 38.58 -28.89 36.17
CA HIS A 306 37.89 -28.97 37.46
C HIS A 306 36.36 -28.96 37.32
N TYR A 307 35.80 -28.18 36.39
CA TYR A 307 34.35 -28.13 36.12
C TYR A 307 33.82 -29.43 35.47
N LEU A 308 34.57 -30.02 34.54
CA LEU A 308 34.27 -31.34 33.95
C LEU A 308 34.46 -32.48 34.96
N ALA A 309 35.44 -32.36 35.87
CA ALA A 309 35.65 -33.34 36.95
C ALA A 309 34.55 -33.27 38.04
N LEU A 310 33.94 -32.11 38.26
CA LEU A 310 32.84 -31.91 39.21
C LEU A 310 31.47 -32.35 38.65
N HIS A 311 31.31 -32.40 37.32
CA HIS A 311 30.06 -32.81 36.66
C HIS A 311 30.29 -33.88 35.57
N PRO A 312 30.69 -35.12 35.94
CA PRO A 312 31.03 -36.19 35.00
C PRO A 312 29.83 -36.78 34.23
N HIS A 313 28.60 -36.32 34.48
CA HIS A 313 27.38 -36.83 33.86
C HIS A 313 26.87 -35.97 32.70
N LEU A 314 27.54 -34.86 32.37
CA LEU A 314 27.18 -34.05 31.21
C LEU A 314 27.71 -34.73 29.93
N PRO A 315 26.82 -35.08 28.99
CA PRO A 315 27.23 -35.67 27.73
C PRO A 315 28.09 -34.67 26.95
N LEU A 316 29.28 -35.13 26.55
CA LEU A 316 30.11 -34.46 25.55
C LEU A 316 29.35 -34.53 24.22
N TRP A 317 28.78 -33.41 23.78
CA TRP A 317 28.27 -33.22 22.43
C TRP A 317 29.25 -32.32 21.68
#